data_AF-A0A2V7G397-F1
#
_entry.id   AF-A0A2V7G397-F1
#
_cell.length_a   1.000
_cell.length_b   1.000
_cell.length_c   1.000
_cell.angle_alpha   90.00
_cell.angle_beta   90.00
_cell.angle_gamma   90.00
#
_symmetry.space_group_name_H-M   'P 1'
#
loop_
_entity.id
_entity.type
_entity.pdbx_description
1 polymer ?
#
loop_
_entity_poly.entity_id
_entity_poly.type
_entity_poly.pdbx_seq_one_letter_code
_entity_poly.pdbx_strand_id
1 'polypeptide(L)'
;MKRFPAFDPPEYVDWKADPALVRRFRETIEQAPERAALVARLSSDDRIALYAGLLRARLHDIQLQRWVRTGIISKAWLGTGEEASTVGP
;
A
#
# COMPACT_ATOMS: atom_id res chain seq x y z
N MET A 1 -3.91 -14.91 18.30
CA MET A 1 -2.87 -14.84 17.24
C MET A 1 -1.97 -13.65 17.55
N LYS A 2 -0.64 -13.83 17.62
CA LYS A 2 0.29 -12.72 17.91
C LYS A 2 0.48 -11.89 16.64
N ARG A 3 0.06 -10.63 16.64
CA ARG A 3 0.31 -9.70 15.52
C ARG A 3 1.80 -9.43 15.43
N PHE A 4 2.34 -9.49 14.22
CA PHE A 4 3.74 -9.15 13.98
C PHE A 4 3.77 -7.73 13.44
N PRO A 5 4.44 -6.77 14.12
CA PRO A 5 4.39 -5.35 13.75
C PRO A 5 4.79 -5.03 12.31
N ALA A 6 5.55 -5.91 11.65
CA ALA A 6 5.92 -5.73 10.26
C ALA A 6 4.72 -5.96 9.30
N PHE A 7 3.80 -6.87 9.64
CA PHE A 7 2.56 -7.08 8.90
C PHE A 7 1.43 -6.16 9.37
N ASP A 8 1.38 -5.88 10.67
CA ASP A 8 0.39 -5.01 11.30
C ASP A 8 1.09 -3.82 11.99
N PRO A 9 1.44 -2.76 11.24
CA PRO A 9 2.00 -1.55 11.83
C PRO A 9 1.10 -1.02 12.97
N PRO A 10 1.66 -0.64 14.13
CA PRO A 10 0.87 -0.17 15.28
C PRO A 10 -0.09 0.97 14.95
N GLU A 11 0.32 1.87 14.05
CA GLU A 11 -0.48 3.00 13.56
C GLU A 11 -1.78 2.58 12.84
N TYR A 12 -1.85 1.36 12.32
CA TYR A 12 -3.03 0.83 11.62
C TYR A 12 -3.95 0.01 12.53
N VAL A 13 -3.45 -0.43 13.70
CA VAL A 13 -4.19 -1.32 14.61
C VAL A 13 -5.47 -0.67 15.14
N ASP A 14 -5.37 0.59 15.53
CA ASP A 14 -6.47 1.37 16.11
C ASP A 14 -7.01 2.43 15.13
N TRP A 15 -6.57 2.39 13.88
CA TRP A 15 -6.99 3.36 12.88
C TRP A 15 -8.50 3.33 12.69
N LYS A 16 -9.09 4.53 12.66
CA LYS A 16 -10.50 4.75 12.33
C LYS A 16 -10.57 5.63 11.10
N ALA A 17 -11.45 5.25 10.18
CA ALA A 17 -11.70 6.06 9.00
C ALA A 17 -12.24 7.43 9.42
N ASP A 18 -11.58 8.49 8.96
CA ASP A 18 -12.16 9.83 8.95
C ASP A 18 -13.15 9.92 7.77
N PRO A 19 -14.47 10.02 8.01
CA PRO A 19 -15.45 10.05 6.93
C PRO A 19 -15.29 11.26 6.00
N ALA A 20 -14.80 12.39 6.49
CA ALA A 20 -14.56 13.58 5.68
C ALA A 20 -13.36 13.37 4.75
N LEU A 21 -12.27 12.76 5.27
CA LEU A 21 -11.12 12.39 4.46
C LEU A 21 -11.49 11.39 3.35
N VAL A 22 -12.24 10.33 3.68
CA VAL A 22 -12.65 9.32 2.71
C VAL A 22 -13.51 9.92 1.59
N ARG A 23 -14.41 10.85 1.91
CA ARG A 23 -15.19 11.58 0.90
C ARG A 23 -14.31 12.44 0.01
N ARG A 24 -13.44 13.28 0.59
CA ARG A 24 -12.52 14.15 -0.15
C ARG A 24 -11.59 13.38 -1.09
N PHE A 25 -11.12 12.22 -0.66
CA PHE A 25 -10.29 11.36 -1.50
C PHE A 25 -11.04 10.89 -2.76
N ARG A 26 -12.31 10.50 -2.62
CA ARG A 26 -13.17 10.15 -3.76
C ARG A 26 -13.42 11.35 -4.67
N GLU A 27 -13.80 12.49 -4.09
CA GLU A 27 -14.05 13.74 -4.82
C GLU A 27 -12.83 14.14 -5.67
N THR A 28 -11.61 13.94 -5.15
CA THR A 28 -10.35 14.22 -5.87
C THR A 28 -10.22 13.42 -7.17
N ILE A 29 -10.66 12.16 -7.18
CA ILE A 29 -10.63 11.31 -8.38
C ILE A 29 -11.75 11.70 -9.34
N GLU A 30 -12.96 11.96 -8.82
CA GLU A 30 -14.13 12.34 -9.61
C GLU A 30 -13.95 13.68 -10.33
N GLN A 31 -13.24 14.63 -9.71
CA GLN A 31 -12.91 15.94 -10.30
C GLN A 31 -11.86 15.87 -11.43
N ALA A 32 -11.21 14.72 -11.64
CA ALA A 32 -10.19 14.52 -12.66
C ALA A 32 -10.68 13.47 -13.68
N PRO A 33 -11.34 13.87 -14.80
CA PRO A 33 -12.00 12.96 -15.72
C PRO A 33 -11.09 11.84 -16.26
N GLU A 34 -9.83 12.17 -16.54
CA GLU A 34 -8.83 11.19 -17.00
C GLU A 34 -8.57 10.12 -15.93
N ARG A 35 -8.40 10.52 -14.67
CA ARG A 35 -8.18 9.59 -13.55
C ARG A 35 -9.43 8.76 -13.27
N ALA A 36 -10.61 9.38 -13.31
CA ALA A 36 -11.87 8.67 -13.15
C ALA A 36 -12.05 7.59 -14.23
N ALA A 37 -11.74 7.89 -15.49
CA ALA A 37 -11.80 6.94 -16.59
C ALA A 37 -10.80 5.77 -16.41
N LEU A 38 -9.58 6.07 -15.96
CA LEU A 38 -8.55 5.06 -15.65
C LEU A 38 -8.99 4.09 -14.55
N VAL A 39 -9.69 4.59 -13.52
CA VAL A 39 -10.22 3.74 -12.44
C VAL A 39 -11.44 2.94 -12.89
N ALA A 40 -12.34 3.56 -13.67
CA ALA A 40 -13.57 2.93 -14.15
C ALA A 40 -13.32 1.73 -15.07
N ARG A 41 -12.22 1.74 -15.83
CA ARG A 41 -11.83 0.61 -16.71
C ARG A 41 -11.19 -0.58 -15.99
N LEU A 42 -10.83 -0.46 -14.70
CA LEU A 42 -10.17 -1.54 -13.97
C LEU A 42 -11.16 -2.69 -13.73
N SER A 43 -10.85 -3.83 -14.34
CA SER A 43 -11.56 -5.09 -14.13
C SER A 43 -11.34 -5.64 -12.71
N SER A 44 -12.07 -6.68 -12.35
CA SER A 44 -11.82 -7.40 -11.08
C SER A 44 -10.40 -7.96 -11.03
N ASP A 45 -9.91 -8.49 -12.15
CA ASP A 45 -8.58 -9.09 -12.24
C ASP A 45 -7.49 -8.03 -12.10
N ASP A 46 -7.67 -6.85 -12.68
CA ASP A 46 -6.74 -5.73 -12.50
C ASP A 46 -6.65 -5.31 -11.03
N ARG A 47 -7.78 -5.26 -10.32
CA ARG A 47 -7.82 -4.91 -8.88
C ARG A 47 -7.12 -5.96 -8.03
N ILE A 48 -7.31 -7.24 -8.34
CA ILE A 48 -6.61 -8.34 -7.66
C ILE A 48 -5.11 -8.27 -7.94
N ALA A 49 -4.71 -7.98 -9.19
CA ALA A 49 -3.32 -7.83 -9.57
C ALA A 49 -2.65 -6.64 -8.87
N LEU A 50 -3.34 -5.49 -8.78
CA LEU A 50 -2.88 -4.34 -8.00
C LEU A 50 -2.69 -4.72 -6.53
N TYR A 51 -3.68 -5.37 -5.90
CA TYR A 51 -3.57 -5.80 -4.51
C TYR A 51 -2.41 -6.79 -4.29
N ALA A 52 -2.22 -7.74 -5.20
CA ALA A 52 -1.08 -8.65 -5.17
C ALA A 52 0.26 -7.90 -5.30
N GLY A 53 0.31 -6.86 -6.12
CA GLY A 53 1.46 -5.96 -6.23
C GLY A 53 1.75 -5.22 -4.92
N LEU A 54 0.73 -4.64 -4.27
CA LEU A 54 0.87 -3.97 -2.97
C LEU A 54 1.44 -4.92 -1.91
N LEU A 55 0.88 -6.13 -1.83
CA LEU A 55 1.35 -7.16 -0.92
C LEU A 55 2.80 -7.55 -1.21
N ARG A 56 3.16 -7.74 -2.49
CA ARG A 56 4.51 -8.12 -2.87
C ARG A 56 5.53 -7.03 -2.52
N ALA A 57 5.20 -5.76 -2.77
CA ALA A 57 6.04 -4.64 -2.37
C ALA A 57 6.29 -4.65 -0.85
N ARG A 58 5.22 -4.80 -0.06
CA ARG A 58 5.33 -4.87 1.40
C ARG A 58 6.15 -6.07 1.89
N LEU A 59 5.96 -7.24 1.28
CA LEU A 59 6.72 -8.45 1.64
C LEU A 59 8.22 -8.30 1.34
N HIS A 60 8.58 -7.66 0.23
CA HIS A 60 9.98 -7.35 -0.08
C HIS A 60 10.57 -6.39 0.96
N ASP A 61 9.86 -5.34 1.35
CA ASP A 61 10.31 -4.42 2.40
C ASP A 61 10.59 -5.15 3.73
N ILE A 62 9.69 -6.04 4.15
CA ILE A 62 9.86 -6.84 5.38
C ILE A 62 11.09 -7.73 5.27
N GLN A 63 11.32 -8.34 4.10
CA GLN A 63 12.48 -9.18 3.84
C GLN A 63 13.79 -8.37 3.89
N LEU A 64 13.81 -7.20 3.25
CA LEU A 64 14.95 -6.27 3.26
C LEU A 64 15.26 -5.81 4.68
N GLN A 65 14.23 -5.43 5.45
CA GLN A 65 14.39 -5.06 6.86
C GLN A 65 15.01 -6.21 7.68
N ARG A 66 14.57 -7.45 7.43
CA ARG A 66 15.15 -8.63 8.08
C ARG A 66 16.62 -8.81 7.70
N TRP A 67 16.98 -8.69 6.42
CA TRP A 67 18.36 -8.83 5.95
C TRP A 67 19.30 -7.78 6.53
N VAL A 68 18.85 -6.53 6.68
CA VAL A 68 19.62 -5.49 7.39
C VAL A 68 19.85 -5.91 8.85
N ARG A 69 18.80 -6.34 9.55
CA ARG A 69 18.89 -6.75 10.97
C ARG A 69 19.77 -7.97 11.19
N THR A 70 19.85 -8.89 10.23
CA THR A 70 20.67 -10.10 10.32
C THR A 70 22.05 -9.95 9.70
N GLY A 71 22.43 -8.76 9.23
CA GLY A 71 23.75 -8.49 8.66
C GLY A 71 24.01 -9.11 7.28
N ILE A 72 22.96 -9.51 6.55
CA ILE A 72 23.09 -10.01 5.16
C ILE A 72 23.39 -8.85 4.21
N ILE A 73 22.79 -7.69 4.45
CA ILE A 73 23.10 -6.42 3.76
C ILE A 73 23.31 -5.32 4.80
N SER A 74 24.06 -4.28 4.43
CA SER A 74 24.37 -3.17 5.34
C SER A 74 23.23 -2.16 5.48
N LYS A 75 22.40 -1.98 4.44
CA LYS A 75 21.33 -0.97 4.41
C LYS A 75 20.24 -1.32 3.39
N ALA A 76 19.01 -0.90 3.68
CA ALA A 76 17.89 -0.87 2.74
C ALA A 76 17.04 0.40 2.96
N TRP A 77 16.37 0.86 1.91
CA TRP A 77 15.35 1.90 1.97
C TRP A 77 14.00 1.24 1.71
N LEU A 78 13.03 1.48 2.59
CA LEU A 78 11.73 0.82 2.57
C LEU A 78 10.67 1.80 2.08
N GLY A 79 9.73 1.34 1.27
CA GLY A 79 8.60 2.12 0.73
C GLY A 79 7.30 1.90 1.50
N THR A 80 7.38 1.70 2.81
CA THR A 80 6.21 1.39 3.65
C THR A 80 5.21 2.55 3.63
N GLY A 81 3.98 2.31 3.20
CA GLY A 81 2.96 3.34 3.02
C GLY A 81 2.97 4.00 1.64
N GLU A 82 3.95 3.67 0.78
CA GLU A 82 4.10 4.18 -0.60
C GLU A 82 3.89 3.08 -1.65
N GLU A 83 3.39 1.91 -1.25
CA GLU A 83 3.21 0.76 -2.15
C GLU A 83 2.30 1.10 -3.33
N ALA A 84 1.23 1.86 -3.08
CA ALA A 84 0.28 2.29 -4.11
C ALA A 84 0.91 3.22 -5.16
N SER A 85 1.84 4.08 -4.73
CA SER A 85 2.58 4.96 -5.65
C SER A 85 3.61 4.21 -6.48
N THR A 86 4.07 3.05 -6.00
CA THR A 86 5.03 2.20 -6.72
C THR A 86 4.35 1.23 -7.69
N VAL A 87 3.19 0.67 -7.29
CA VAL A 87 2.49 -0.40 -8.02
C VAL A 87 1.42 0.13 -8.98
N GLY A 88 0.89 1.32 -8.72
CA GLY A 88 -0.17 1.92 -9.52
C GLY A 88 0.19 2.08 -11.00
N PRO A 89 -0.83 2.15 -11.88
CA PRO A 89 -0.66 2.36 -13.32
C PRO A 89 -0.22 3.79 -13.69
#